data_AF-A0A1N7EK32-F1
#
_entry.id   AF-A0A1N7EK32-F1
#
_cell.length_a   1.000
_cell.length_b   1.000
_cell.length_c   1.000
_cell.angle_alpha   90.00
_cell.angle_beta   90.00
_cell.angle_gamma   90.00
#
_symmetry.space_group_name_H-M   'P 1'
#
loop_
_entity.id
_entity.type
_entity.pdbx_description
1 polymer ?
#
loop_
_entity_poly.entity_id
_entity_poly.type
_entity_poly.pdbx_seq_one_letter_code
_entity_poly.pdbx_strand_id
1 'polypeptide(L)'
;MAGHELIERHLRTLAERLPDPVVDELADGLLASYDDQMERLGDPDAAAQAALADFGDADTVTAAFIRASPARHAAITLLVAGPIVGLGWGATLVTANGWTSAIPLPLRLTLGLLLGSVVLMLVTALREQRHYRTVRLAALGGAATVAVVDTLMLGMVVTLVPPPSLLLLVALSGSVARIMLAVRAVPTLITRL
;
A
#
# COMPACT_ATOMS: atom_id res chain seq x y z
N MET A 1 24.18 5.92 -32.67
CA MET A 1 24.11 6.51 -31.31
C MET A 1 22.67 6.74 -30.83
N ALA A 2 21.65 6.71 -31.69
CA ALA A 2 20.25 6.94 -31.29
C ALA A 2 19.64 5.79 -30.45
N GLY A 3 20.04 4.53 -30.67
CA GLY A 3 19.60 3.39 -29.85
C GLY A 3 19.93 3.52 -28.36
N HIS A 4 21.08 4.10 -28.03
CA HIS A 4 21.47 4.36 -26.64
C HIS A 4 20.59 5.45 -25.99
N GLU A 5 20.26 6.51 -26.73
CA GLU A 5 19.37 7.57 -26.24
C GLU A 5 17.94 7.08 -25.94
N LEU A 6 17.45 6.09 -26.70
CA LEU A 6 16.14 5.48 -26.47
C LEU A 6 16.11 4.70 -25.15
N ILE A 7 17.14 3.86 -24.92
CA ILE A 7 17.29 3.08 -23.67
C ILE A 7 17.46 4.02 -22.48
N GLU A 8 18.33 5.02 -22.57
CA GLU A 8 18.54 6.00 -21.49
C GLU A 8 17.26 6.78 -21.14
N ARG A 9 16.46 7.17 -22.14
CA ARG A 9 15.18 7.84 -21.91
C ARG A 9 14.18 6.94 -21.20
N HIS A 10 14.15 5.66 -21.56
CA HIS A 10 13.31 4.66 -20.91
C HIS A 10 13.70 4.49 -19.44
N LEU A 11 14.99 4.28 -19.16
CA LEU A 11 15.52 4.12 -17.81
C LEU A 11 15.31 5.38 -16.95
N ARG A 12 15.46 6.58 -17.52
CA ARG A 12 15.15 7.83 -16.83
C ARG A 12 13.69 7.91 -16.40
N THR A 13 12.77 7.47 -17.26
CA THR A 13 11.34 7.41 -16.93
C THR A 13 11.06 6.41 -15.80
N LEU A 14 11.77 5.28 -15.78
CA LEU A 14 11.66 4.29 -14.69
C LEU A 14 12.26 4.82 -13.38
N ALA A 15 13.39 5.54 -13.45
CA ALA A 15 14.06 6.14 -12.30
C ALA A 15 13.20 7.17 -11.55
N GLU A 16 12.31 7.88 -12.27
CA GLU A 16 11.36 8.80 -11.65
C GLU A 16 10.25 8.09 -10.84
N ARG A 17 10.06 6.78 -11.06
CA ARG A 17 8.86 6.04 -10.65
C ARG A 17 9.14 4.90 -9.69
N LEU A 18 10.31 4.27 -9.82
CA LEU A 18 10.72 3.06 -9.12
C LEU A 18 11.90 3.34 -8.16
N PRO A 19 12.15 2.44 -7.19
CA PRO A 19 13.35 2.51 -6.36
C PRO A 19 14.63 2.33 -7.17
N ASP A 20 15.71 3.03 -6.80
CA ASP A 20 17.01 2.96 -7.48
C ASP A 20 17.52 1.51 -7.67
N PRO A 21 17.53 0.63 -6.64
CA PRO A 21 18.03 -0.74 -6.83
C PRO A 21 17.24 -1.57 -7.85
N VAL A 22 15.95 -1.27 -8.01
CA VAL A 22 15.09 -1.93 -9.00
C VAL A 22 15.40 -1.40 -10.39
N VAL A 23 15.68 -0.10 -10.51
CA VAL A 23 16.04 0.52 -11.78
C VAL A 23 17.39 0.01 -12.26
N ASP A 24 18.36 -0.17 -11.36
CA ASP A 24 19.67 -0.73 -11.67
C ASP A 24 19.54 -2.16 -12.23
N GLU A 25 18.77 -3.03 -11.56
CA GLU A 25 18.50 -4.40 -12.05
C GLU A 25 17.78 -4.40 -13.41
N LEU A 26 16.80 -3.50 -13.59
CA LEU A 26 16.09 -3.35 -14.86
C LEU A 26 17.02 -2.82 -15.96
N ALA A 27 17.97 -1.96 -15.64
CA ALA A 27 18.98 -1.45 -16.58
C ALA A 27 19.90 -2.58 -17.04
N ASP A 28 20.41 -3.39 -16.11
CA ASP A 28 21.26 -4.54 -16.43
C ASP A 28 20.53 -5.55 -17.33
N GLY A 29 19.27 -5.88 -16.99
CA GLY A 29 18.44 -6.76 -17.80
C GLY A 29 18.13 -6.21 -19.20
N LEU A 30 17.89 -4.90 -19.32
CA LEU A 30 17.64 -4.25 -20.60
C LEU A 30 18.91 -4.17 -21.47
N LEU A 31 20.07 -3.93 -20.86
CA LEU A 31 21.37 -3.93 -21.55
C LEU A 31 21.73 -5.32 -22.06
N ALA A 32 21.54 -6.36 -21.25
CA ALA A 32 21.75 -7.74 -21.68
C ALA A 32 20.86 -8.11 -22.88
N SER A 33 19.57 -7.72 -22.84
CA SER A 33 18.65 -7.92 -23.97
C SER A 33 19.10 -7.14 -25.22
N TYR A 34 19.58 -5.92 -25.05
CA TYR A 34 20.12 -5.12 -26.15
C TYR A 34 21.35 -5.77 -26.79
N ASP A 35 22.28 -6.29 -25.99
CA ASP A 35 23.49 -6.96 -26.50
C ASP A 35 23.12 -8.23 -27.29
N ASP A 36 22.18 -9.05 -26.81
CA ASP A 36 21.65 -10.21 -27.54
C ASP A 36 21.01 -9.80 -28.88
N GLN A 37 20.25 -8.70 -28.91
CA GLN A 37 19.63 -8.20 -30.13
C GLN A 37 20.66 -7.57 -31.08
N MET A 38 21.73 -6.97 -30.54
CA MET A 38 22.85 -6.44 -31.32
C MET A 38 23.57 -7.56 -32.06
N GLU A 39 23.84 -8.69 -31.40
CA GLU A 39 24.45 -9.86 -32.04
C GLU A 39 23.57 -10.41 -33.17
N ARG A 40 22.24 -10.34 -33.03
CA ARG A 40 21.28 -10.86 -34.01
C ARG A 40 21.02 -9.92 -35.18
N LEU A 41 20.89 -8.63 -34.94
CA LEU A 41 20.41 -7.65 -35.91
C LEU A 41 21.56 -6.84 -36.53
N GLY A 42 22.66 -6.66 -35.79
CA GLY A 42 23.82 -5.88 -36.24
C GLY A 42 23.56 -4.39 -36.44
N ASP A 43 22.37 -3.89 -36.09
CA ASP A 43 21.98 -2.49 -36.16
C ASP A 43 21.58 -1.97 -34.77
N PRO A 44 22.24 -0.92 -34.24
CA PRO A 44 21.96 -0.40 -32.90
C PRO A 44 20.54 0.11 -32.68
N ASP A 45 19.94 0.73 -33.69
CA ASP A 45 18.62 1.32 -33.55
C ASP A 45 17.55 0.22 -33.59
N ALA A 46 17.69 -0.76 -34.49
CA ALA A 46 16.85 -1.96 -34.50
C ALA A 46 17.00 -2.81 -33.23
N ALA A 47 18.22 -2.98 -32.72
CA ALA A 47 18.48 -3.70 -31.47
C ALA A 47 17.82 -3.03 -30.26
N ALA A 48 17.93 -1.71 -30.13
CA ALA A 48 17.27 -0.96 -29.07
C ALA A 48 15.74 -1.05 -29.15
N GLN A 49 15.17 -0.95 -30.35
CA GLN A 49 13.73 -1.09 -30.55
C GLN A 49 13.24 -2.50 -30.22
N ALA A 50 13.96 -3.54 -30.66
CA ALA A 50 13.64 -4.93 -30.35
C ALA A 50 13.72 -5.21 -28.84
N ALA A 51 14.81 -4.77 -28.19
CA ALA A 51 14.98 -4.93 -26.75
C ALA A 51 13.87 -4.24 -25.96
N LEU A 52 13.49 -3.01 -26.32
CA LEU A 52 12.38 -2.29 -25.67
C LEU A 52 11.01 -2.91 -25.97
N ALA A 53 10.81 -3.47 -27.16
CA ALA A 53 9.56 -4.16 -27.50
C ALA A 53 9.37 -5.43 -26.65
N ASP A 54 10.46 -6.17 -26.39
CA ASP A 54 10.45 -7.36 -25.55
C ASP A 54 10.35 -7.00 -24.05
N PHE A 55 10.99 -5.91 -23.62
CA PHE A 55 10.99 -5.43 -22.24
C PHE A 55 9.65 -4.80 -21.81
N GLY A 56 8.99 -4.11 -22.75
CA GLY A 56 7.74 -3.39 -22.52
C GLY A 56 7.94 -1.91 -22.20
N ASP A 57 6.84 -1.15 -22.23
CA ASP A 57 6.87 0.28 -21.93
C ASP A 57 6.99 0.57 -20.41
N ALA A 58 7.44 1.78 -20.07
CA ALA A 58 7.71 2.16 -18.70
C ALA A 58 6.45 2.18 -17.81
N ASP A 59 5.25 2.43 -18.37
CA ASP A 59 4.00 2.38 -17.61
C ASP A 59 3.67 0.91 -17.26
N THR A 60 3.81 0.00 -18.21
CA THR A 60 3.56 -1.44 -18.03
C THR A 60 4.51 -2.04 -16.99
N VAL A 61 5.82 -1.78 -17.11
CA VAL A 61 6.83 -2.27 -16.14
C VAL A 61 6.56 -1.72 -14.74
N THR A 62 6.29 -0.42 -14.63
CA THR A 62 6.00 0.23 -13.34
C THR A 62 4.73 -0.33 -12.70
N ALA A 63 3.65 -0.49 -13.48
CA ALA A 63 2.39 -1.01 -12.99
C ALA A 63 2.50 -2.48 -12.55
N ALA A 64 3.30 -3.29 -13.25
CA ALA A 64 3.59 -4.66 -12.87
C ALA A 64 4.35 -4.72 -11.53
N PHE A 65 5.39 -3.91 -11.36
CA PHE A 65 6.14 -3.81 -10.11
C PHE A 65 5.27 -3.38 -8.93
N ILE A 66 4.49 -2.30 -9.09
CA ILE A 66 3.58 -1.80 -8.05
C ILE A 66 2.52 -2.86 -7.69
N ARG A 67 2.00 -3.58 -8.68
CA ARG A 67 1.02 -4.65 -8.48
C ARG A 67 1.57 -5.79 -7.62
N ALA A 68 2.83 -6.16 -7.82
CA ALA A 68 3.52 -7.18 -7.03
C ALA A 68 4.02 -6.66 -5.67
N SER A 69 4.01 -5.34 -5.45
CA SER A 69 4.64 -4.75 -4.26
C SER A 69 3.99 -5.19 -2.93
N PRO A 70 4.78 -5.35 -1.86
CA PRO A 70 4.27 -5.60 -0.51
C PRO A 70 3.31 -4.51 -0.02
N ALA A 71 3.53 -3.25 -0.46
CA ALA A 71 2.73 -2.11 -0.07
C ALA A 71 1.27 -2.25 -0.49
N ARG A 72 1.05 -2.66 -1.74
CA ARG A 72 -0.30 -2.88 -2.26
C ARG A 72 -1.00 -4.03 -1.55
N HIS A 73 -0.28 -5.13 -1.31
CA HIS A 73 -0.82 -6.27 -0.56
C HIS A 73 -1.25 -5.88 0.85
N ALA A 74 -0.41 -5.14 1.59
CA ALA A 74 -0.75 -4.63 2.91
C ALA A 74 -2.00 -3.74 2.87
N ALA A 75 -2.10 -2.85 1.87
CA ALA A 75 -3.26 -2.00 1.71
C ALA A 75 -4.55 -2.78 1.45
N ILE A 76 -4.51 -3.82 0.60
CA ILE A 76 -5.66 -4.72 0.37
C ILE A 76 -6.06 -5.41 1.68
N THR A 77 -5.10 -6.02 2.37
CA THR A 77 -5.36 -6.75 3.62
C THR A 77 -6.02 -5.86 4.67
N LEU A 78 -5.51 -4.63 4.86
CA LEU A 78 -6.07 -3.69 5.82
C LEU A 78 -7.44 -3.17 5.42
N LEU A 79 -7.66 -2.91 4.12
CA LEU A 79 -8.95 -2.45 3.61
C LEU A 79 -10.04 -3.51 3.77
N VAL A 80 -9.70 -4.79 3.55
CA VAL A 80 -10.62 -5.92 3.74
C VAL A 80 -10.88 -6.20 5.22
N ALA A 81 -9.86 -6.10 6.08
CA ALA A 81 -10.02 -6.27 7.52
C ALA A 81 -10.89 -5.16 8.16
N GLY A 82 -10.89 -3.96 7.57
CA GLY A 82 -11.62 -2.78 8.04
C GLY A 82 -13.10 -3.05 8.34
N PRO A 83 -13.92 -3.46 7.35
CA PRO A 83 -15.34 -3.76 7.53
C PRO A 83 -15.61 -4.82 8.60
N ILE A 84 -14.80 -5.88 8.67
CA ILE A 84 -15.00 -6.97 9.64
C ILE A 84 -14.86 -6.44 11.07
N VAL A 85 -13.78 -5.70 11.34
CA VAL A 85 -13.54 -5.08 12.65
C VAL A 85 -14.57 -3.99 12.95
N GLY A 86 -14.95 -3.21 11.93
CA GLY A 86 -15.97 -2.17 12.04
C GLY A 86 -17.35 -2.71 12.41
N LEU A 87 -17.76 -3.85 11.84
CA LEU A 87 -19.00 -4.53 12.21
C LEU A 87 -18.96 -5.02 13.66
N GLY A 88 -17.81 -5.56 14.11
CA GLY A 88 -17.62 -5.97 15.51
C GLY A 88 -17.78 -4.79 16.48
N TRP A 89 -17.13 -3.66 16.19
CA TRP A 89 -17.28 -2.44 16.98
C TRP A 89 -18.70 -1.88 16.93
N GLY A 90 -19.31 -1.83 15.74
CA GLY A 90 -20.67 -1.35 15.55
C GLY A 90 -21.69 -2.14 16.38
N ALA A 91 -21.63 -3.47 16.30
CA ALA A 91 -22.51 -4.34 17.09
C ALA A 91 -22.32 -4.13 18.60
N THR A 92 -21.07 -4.02 19.06
CA THR A 92 -20.75 -3.81 20.48
C THR A 92 -21.28 -2.46 20.98
N LEU A 93 -21.06 -1.38 20.23
CA LEU A 93 -21.45 -0.03 20.64
C LEU A 93 -22.96 0.21 20.58
N VAL A 94 -23.65 -0.43 19.62
CA VAL A 94 -25.12 -0.38 19.52
C VAL A 94 -25.76 -1.15 20.67
N THR A 95 -25.29 -2.38 20.95
CA THR A 95 -25.86 -3.23 22.02
C THR A 95 -25.63 -2.65 23.42
N ALA A 96 -24.48 -2.02 23.65
CA ALA A 96 -24.19 -1.36 24.93
C ALA A 96 -24.85 0.02 25.09
N ASN A 97 -25.59 0.51 24.08
CA ASN A 97 -26.05 1.90 23.97
C ASN A 97 -24.90 2.93 24.13
N GLY A 98 -23.66 2.49 23.94
CA GLY A 98 -22.45 3.28 24.24
C GLY A 98 -22.18 4.35 23.20
N TRP A 99 -22.63 4.14 21.96
CA TRP A 99 -22.39 5.09 20.87
C TRP A 99 -22.98 6.47 21.17
N THR A 100 -24.23 6.54 21.62
CA THR A 100 -24.96 7.79 21.82
C THR A 100 -24.78 8.35 23.24
N SER A 101 -24.61 7.49 24.24
CA SER A 101 -24.57 7.88 25.65
C SER A 101 -23.17 8.14 26.20
N ALA A 102 -22.15 7.38 25.77
CA ALA A 102 -20.82 7.42 26.39
C ALA A 102 -19.81 8.28 25.61
N ILE A 103 -19.95 8.36 24.29
CA ILE A 103 -18.95 9.01 23.42
C ILE A 103 -19.41 10.42 23.07
N PRO A 104 -18.70 11.50 23.42
CA PRO A 104 -19.11 12.86 23.06
C PRO A 104 -19.01 13.11 21.55
N LEU A 105 -19.87 13.98 21.00
CA LEU A 105 -19.97 14.25 19.56
C LEU A 105 -18.63 14.62 18.89
N PRO A 106 -17.78 15.50 19.47
CA PRO A 106 -16.50 15.85 18.85
C PRO A 106 -15.62 14.61 18.59
N LEU A 107 -15.61 13.68 19.54
CA LEU A 107 -14.81 12.47 19.45
C LEU A 107 -15.31 11.52 18.35
N ARG A 108 -16.64 11.42 18.17
CA ARG A 108 -17.24 10.65 17.06
C ARG A 108 -16.81 11.23 15.72
N LEU A 109 -16.83 12.56 15.58
CA LEU A 109 -16.39 13.24 14.35
C LEU A 109 -14.91 13.01 14.09
N THR A 110 -14.05 13.12 15.11
CA THR A 110 -12.62 12.85 14.98
C THR A 110 -12.36 11.42 14.53
N LEU A 111 -13.02 10.43 15.14
CA LEU A 111 -12.89 9.02 14.74
C LEU A 111 -13.38 8.78 13.31
N GLY A 112 -14.50 9.39 12.92
CA GLY A 112 -15.03 9.31 11.56
C GLY A 112 -14.06 9.91 10.54
N LEU A 113 -13.45 11.05 10.84
CA LEU A 113 -12.45 11.70 9.99
C LEU A 113 -11.18 10.85 9.86
N LEU A 114 -10.69 10.28 10.97
CA LEU A 114 -9.54 9.38 10.96
C LEU A 114 -9.82 8.10 10.15
N LEU A 115 -11.02 7.52 10.28
CA LEU A 115 -11.39 6.35 9.48
C LEU A 115 -11.52 6.72 8.00
N GLY A 116 -12.10 7.87 7.69
CA GLY A 116 -12.19 8.40 6.32
C GLY A 116 -10.80 8.61 5.69
N SER A 117 -9.85 9.16 6.45
CA SER A 117 -8.48 9.36 5.96
C SER A 117 -7.75 8.04 5.74
N VAL A 118 -7.92 7.05 6.63
CA VAL A 118 -7.43 5.67 6.42
C VAL A 118 -7.93 5.11 5.10
N VAL A 119 -9.24 5.14 4.86
CA VAL A 119 -9.84 4.60 3.63
C VAL A 119 -9.29 5.32 2.41
N LEU A 120 -9.19 6.65 2.46
CA LEU A 120 -8.63 7.45 1.36
C LEU A 120 -7.18 7.09 1.06
N MET A 121 -6.34 6.97 2.08
CA MET A 121 -4.93 6.59 1.94
C MET A 121 -4.79 5.18 1.34
N LEU A 122 -5.51 4.20 1.89
CA LEU A 122 -5.45 2.83 1.39
C LEU A 122 -5.98 2.72 -0.05
N VAL A 123 -7.08 3.39 -0.38
CA VAL A 123 -7.61 3.42 -1.76
C VAL A 123 -6.63 4.10 -2.72
N THR A 124 -5.97 5.17 -2.29
CA THR A 124 -4.91 5.82 -3.06
C THR A 124 -3.78 4.84 -3.37
N ALA A 125 -3.33 4.06 -2.37
CA ALA A 125 -2.31 3.03 -2.56
C ALA A 125 -2.75 1.92 -3.54
N LEU A 126 -4.06 1.66 -3.69
CA LEU A 126 -4.57 0.66 -4.64
C LEU A 126 -4.75 1.19 -6.06
N ARG A 127 -5.06 2.48 -6.20
CA ARG A 127 -5.35 3.15 -7.48
C ARG A 127 -4.09 3.68 -8.17
N GLU A 128 -3.09 4.08 -7.40
CA GLU A 128 -1.85 4.60 -7.95
C GLU A 128 -1.05 3.48 -8.65
N GLN A 129 -0.66 3.74 -9.89
CA GLN A 129 0.09 2.79 -10.73
C GLN A 129 1.34 3.39 -11.35
N ARG A 130 1.62 4.68 -11.11
CA ARG A 130 2.73 5.40 -11.74
C ARG A 130 3.89 5.65 -10.81
N HIS A 131 3.64 5.87 -9.52
CA HIS A 131 4.71 6.21 -8.58
C HIS A 131 4.72 5.26 -7.39
N TYR A 132 5.76 4.43 -7.31
CA TYR A 132 5.93 3.51 -6.20
C TYR A 132 6.01 4.23 -4.85
N ARG A 133 6.68 5.40 -4.81
CA ARG A 133 6.79 6.23 -3.60
C ARG A 133 5.42 6.63 -3.05
N THR A 134 4.50 7.03 -3.92
CA THR A 134 3.14 7.43 -3.51
C THR A 134 2.38 6.23 -2.93
N VAL A 135 2.44 5.07 -3.57
CA VAL A 135 1.85 3.82 -3.07
C VAL A 135 2.41 3.47 -1.69
N ARG A 136 3.74 3.55 -1.53
CA ARG A 136 4.43 3.24 -0.28
C ARG A 136 4.04 4.17 0.85
N LEU A 137 4.05 5.48 0.61
CA LEU A 137 3.68 6.49 1.61
C LEU A 137 2.20 6.39 2.00
N ALA A 138 1.31 6.17 1.03
CA ALA A 138 -0.12 6.01 1.29
C ALA A 138 -0.40 4.72 2.09
N ALA A 139 0.27 3.60 1.77
CA ALA A 139 0.17 2.37 2.55
C ALA A 139 0.71 2.52 3.97
N LEU A 140 1.87 3.17 4.14
CA LEU A 140 2.46 3.47 5.45
C LEU A 140 1.54 4.37 6.29
N GLY A 141 1.07 5.47 5.72
CA GLY A 141 0.17 6.41 6.40
C GLY A 141 -1.16 5.75 6.79
N GLY A 142 -1.73 4.94 5.89
CA GLY A 142 -2.93 4.16 6.17
C GLY A 142 -2.73 3.15 7.30
N ALA A 143 -1.64 2.36 7.26
CA ALA A 143 -1.32 1.39 8.30
C ALA A 143 -1.08 2.05 9.68
N ALA A 144 -0.30 3.13 9.72
CA ALA A 144 -0.05 3.87 10.96
C ALA A 144 -1.35 4.44 11.54
N THR A 145 -2.18 5.05 10.71
CA THR A 145 -3.45 5.66 11.15
C THR A 145 -4.44 4.58 11.62
N VAL A 146 -4.50 3.41 10.98
CA VAL A 146 -5.29 2.25 11.44
C VAL A 146 -4.90 1.84 12.86
N ALA A 147 -3.60 1.68 13.12
CA ALA A 147 -3.11 1.28 14.44
C ALA A 147 -3.47 2.31 15.52
N VAL A 148 -3.39 3.61 15.20
CA VAL A 148 -3.82 4.70 16.10
C VAL A 148 -5.32 4.61 16.38
N VAL A 149 -6.17 4.47 15.35
CA VAL A 149 -7.62 4.37 15.50
C VAL A 149 -8.01 3.18 16.38
N ASP A 150 -7.42 2.01 16.15
CA ASP A 150 -7.71 0.82 16.97
C ASP A 150 -7.26 0.99 18.41
N THR A 151 -6.07 1.57 18.64
CA THR A 151 -5.57 1.82 20.00
C THR A 151 -6.49 2.78 20.77
N LEU A 152 -6.97 3.84 20.11
CA LEU A 152 -7.94 4.77 20.70
C LEU A 152 -9.28 4.08 21.01
N MET A 153 -9.78 3.24 20.10
CA MET A 153 -11.00 2.46 20.32
C MET A 153 -10.87 1.51 21.52
N LEU A 154 -9.76 0.77 21.60
CA LEU A 154 -9.46 -0.13 22.71
C LEU A 154 -9.44 0.63 24.05
N GLY A 155 -8.71 1.75 24.13
CA GLY A 155 -8.63 2.55 25.36
C GLY A 155 -9.97 3.15 25.78
N MET A 156 -10.76 3.61 24.81
CA MET A 156 -12.09 4.18 25.06
C MET A 156 -13.06 3.14 25.62
N VAL A 157 -13.10 1.95 25.03
CA VAL A 157 -14.09 0.95 25.43
C VAL A 157 -13.74 0.27 26.75
N VAL A 158 -12.46 0.03 27.01
CA VAL A 158 -12.00 -0.50 28.32
C VAL A 158 -12.36 0.44 29.47
N THR A 159 -12.46 1.75 29.21
CA THR A 159 -12.73 2.76 30.25
C THR A 159 -14.21 3.12 30.38
N LEU A 160 -15.00 3.03 29.31
CA LEU A 160 -16.36 3.57 29.27
C LEU A 160 -17.47 2.52 29.20
N VAL A 161 -17.16 1.24 28.91
CA VAL A 161 -18.19 0.22 28.66
C VAL A 161 -18.27 -0.79 29.82
N PRO A 162 -19.48 -1.14 30.31
CA PRO A 162 -19.71 -2.17 31.34
C PRO A 162 -19.19 -3.57 30.95
N PRO A 163 -19.16 -4.57 31.88
CA PRO A 163 -18.32 -5.78 31.81
C PRO A 163 -18.40 -6.61 30.51
N PRO A 164 -17.39 -7.45 30.26
CA PRO A 164 -17.13 -8.02 28.93
C PRO A 164 -18.29 -8.86 28.40
N SER A 165 -18.77 -8.48 27.23
CA SER A 165 -19.65 -9.29 26.39
C SER A 165 -18.83 -10.09 25.38
N LEU A 166 -19.40 -11.17 24.84
CA LEU A 166 -18.77 -11.95 23.77
C LEU A 166 -18.50 -11.08 22.53
N LEU A 167 -19.40 -10.13 22.23
CA LEU A 167 -19.22 -9.14 21.16
C LEU A 167 -17.99 -8.26 21.38
N LEU A 168 -17.78 -7.82 22.63
CA LEU A 168 -16.60 -7.05 22.99
C LEU A 168 -15.33 -7.87 22.76
N LEU A 169 -15.28 -9.14 23.21
CA LEU A 169 -14.12 -10.01 22.98
C LEU A 169 -13.79 -10.16 21.49
N VAL A 170 -14.81 -10.32 20.64
CA VAL A 170 -14.61 -10.40 19.18
C VAL A 170 -14.05 -9.09 18.61
N ALA A 171 -14.60 -7.94 19.01
CA ALA A 171 -14.13 -6.63 18.57
C ALA A 171 -12.69 -6.33 19.02
N LEU A 172 -12.36 -6.67 20.27
CA LEU A 172 -11.00 -6.56 20.83
C LEU A 172 -10.02 -7.43 20.03
N SER A 173 -10.36 -8.71 19.83
CA SER A 173 -9.54 -9.68 19.10
C SER A 173 -9.28 -9.21 17.66
N GLY A 174 -10.33 -8.74 16.98
CA GLY A 174 -10.23 -8.20 15.62
C GLY A 174 -9.34 -6.95 15.55
N SER A 175 -9.45 -6.05 16.53
CA SER A 175 -8.62 -4.84 16.59
C SER A 175 -7.15 -5.18 16.83
N VAL A 176 -6.85 -6.09 17.76
CA VAL A 176 -5.48 -6.56 18.02
C VAL A 176 -4.90 -7.22 16.78
N ALA A 177 -5.65 -8.09 16.10
CA ALA A 177 -5.21 -8.71 14.85
C ALA A 177 -4.91 -7.65 13.78
N ARG A 178 -5.78 -6.64 13.63
CA ARG A 178 -5.59 -5.56 12.66
C ARG A 178 -4.38 -4.67 12.98
N ILE A 179 -4.15 -4.37 14.26
CA ILE A 179 -2.93 -3.67 14.72
C ILE A 179 -1.69 -4.51 14.38
N MET A 180 -1.69 -5.81 14.67
CA MET A 180 -0.56 -6.68 14.34
C MET A 180 -0.28 -6.72 12.84
N LEU A 181 -1.32 -6.77 12.00
CA LEU A 181 -1.17 -6.68 10.54
C LEU A 181 -0.57 -5.34 10.11
N ALA A 182 -1.05 -4.22 10.67
CA ALA A 182 -0.52 -2.89 10.39
C ALA A 182 0.96 -2.77 10.80
N VAL A 183 1.30 -3.21 12.01
CA VAL A 183 2.68 -3.17 12.53
C VAL A 183 3.60 -4.08 11.72
N ARG A 184 3.16 -5.28 11.32
CA ARG A 184 3.96 -6.18 10.47
C ARG A 184 4.20 -5.63 9.06
N ALA A 185 3.29 -4.79 8.55
CA ALA A 185 3.47 -4.13 7.26
C ALA A 185 4.53 -3.02 7.31
N VAL A 186 4.79 -2.39 8.45
CA VAL A 186 5.72 -1.24 8.53
C VAL A 186 7.17 -1.62 8.20
N PRO A 187 7.78 -2.69 8.76
CA PRO A 187 9.13 -3.09 8.40
C PRO A 187 9.25 -3.45 6.91
N THR A 188 8.28 -4.19 6.36
CA THR A 188 8.32 -4.61 4.95
C THR A 188 8.23 -3.42 3.99
N LEU A 189 7.57 -2.34 4.41
CA LEU A 189 7.47 -1.08 3.68
C LEU A 189 8.72 -0.19 3.80
N ILE A 190 9.55 -0.40 4.82
CA ILE A 190 10.78 0.37 5.07
C ILE A 190 11.99 -0.34 4.46
N THR A 191 12.09 -1.67 4.56
CA THR A 191 13.32 -2.42 4.27
C THR A 191 13.39 -3.06 2.89
N ARG A 192 12.26 -3.26 2.20
CA ARG A 192 12.25 -3.81 0.82
C ARG A 192 12.25 -2.66 -0.18
N LEU A 193 13.45 -2.13 -0.43
CA LEU A 193 13.78 -1.34 -1.61
C LEU A 193 14.31 -2.27 -2.68
#